data_AF-A0A2K1KH30-F1
#
_entry.id   AF-A0A2K1KH30-F1
#
_cell.length_a   1.000
_cell.length_b   1.000
_cell.length_c   1.000
_cell.angle_alpha   90.00
_cell.angle_beta   90.00
_cell.angle_gamma   90.00
#
_symmetry.space_group_name_H-M   'P 1'
#
loop_
_entity.id
_entity.type
_entity.pdbx_description
1 polymer ?
#
loop_
_entity_poly.entity_id
_entity_poly.type
_entity_poly.pdbx_seq_one_letter_code
_entity_poly.pdbx_strand_id
1 'polypeptide(L)'
;MACAPLSSTCSINSTHMGTAHPCNSTREEVQKSCESREFEYVLQMKPVQDTLDNEGMYHGHSMLAPFTSGSQQMETEPLIIAKGEGVYVWDRNGKKYLDALAGLWCASMGFSEKRLMNAAWNQMTQLPFYHSFWNRTSQPPLDLAKELIDIFKPVKMGKVFFCNTGSEANDTQVKLAWYYNNALGREKKKKIISRHSSYHGSTMSAASLSGLTPLHTGFDLPASYVLHTDCAHYWRYHLPNESEEDYSSRLADNLEKLILKEGPDTIAAFIAEPLMGAGGVIPPPATYWDKIQPILKKYDVLLIADEVICAFGRLGTMFACEKYNIKPDLLTIAKQLSSGYMPISAVLLGQHIFDVLAKQSNRLGTFGHGFTYGGHPVACAVALETLRIYKETDILAHVNEVAAIFQTEMRKFASSSIIGEVRGEGLVLGIEFVSNKETKESFPVDWGVGEYFSGQCTALGMLVRFAGNNIMYSPPLIITTDEIKEIVRMSAAALKATEIYVLELQVNAQI
;
A
#
# COMPACT_ATOMS: atom_id res chain seq x y z
N MET A 1 30.20 -3.28 -10.56
CA MET A 1 30.25 -4.67 -11.11
C MET A 1 29.59 -5.58 -10.09
N ALA A 2 28.29 -5.83 -10.26
CA ALA A 2 27.48 -6.63 -9.35
C ALA A 2 27.59 -8.12 -9.71
N CYS A 3 27.79 -8.99 -8.71
CA CYS A 3 27.67 -10.43 -8.89
C CYS A 3 26.19 -10.81 -9.00
N ALA A 4 25.82 -11.52 -10.07
CA ALA A 4 24.47 -12.04 -10.29
C ALA A 4 24.15 -13.21 -9.35
N PRO A 5 22.88 -13.41 -8.94
CA PRO A 5 22.49 -14.57 -8.13
C PRO A 5 22.41 -15.84 -8.99
N LEU A 6 23.14 -16.88 -8.58
CA LEU A 6 23.15 -18.20 -9.22
C LEU A 6 21.83 -18.94 -8.97
N SER A 7 21.04 -19.16 -10.02
CA SER A 7 19.89 -20.06 -10.03
C SER A 7 20.35 -21.52 -10.12
N SER A 8 19.77 -22.39 -9.29
CA SER A 8 20.10 -23.81 -9.23
C SER A 8 19.05 -24.66 -9.95
N THR A 9 19.27 -25.01 -11.21
CA THR A 9 18.64 -26.19 -11.84
C THR A 9 19.62 -26.80 -12.84
N CYS A 10 20.19 -27.97 -12.52
CA CYS A 10 21.00 -28.75 -13.45
C CYS A 10 20.40 -30.15 -13.55
N SER A 11 19.68 -30.41 -14.65
CA SER A 11 19.28 -31.73 -15.11
C SER A 11 20.35 -32.26 -16.07
N ILE A 12 20.90 -33.42 -15.75
CA ILE A 12 21.97 -34.11 -16.47
C ILE A 12 21.42 -34.71 -17.78
N ASN A 13 22.10 -34.49 -18.90
CA ASN A 13 22.22 -35.49 -19.99
C ASN A 13 23.44 -35.23 -20.91
N SER A 14 24.42 -36.14 -20.78
CA SER A 14 25.34 -36.76 -21.74
C SER A 14 25.91 -36.05 -23.00
N THR A 15 27.23 -36.26 -23.14
CA THR A 15 28.08 -36.49 -24.34
C THR A 15 28.53 -35.32 -25.22
N HIS A 16 29.78 -34.85 -25.05
CA HIS A 16 30.94 -35.18 -25.92
C HIS A 16 32.24 -34.52 -25.42
N MET A 17 33.38 -35.15 -25.76
CA MET A 17 34.74 -34.86 -25.29
C MET A 17 35.35 -33.57 -25.89
N GLY A 18 36.17 -32.86 -25.10
CA GLY A 18 37.09 -31.84 -25.61
C GLY A 18 37.85 -31.07 -24.52
N THR A 19 39.07 -31.53 -24.20
CA THR A 19 40.22 -30.80 -23.61
C THR A 19 40.00 -29.92 -22.36
N ALA A 20 40.49 -30.43 -21.23
CA ALA A 20 40.53 -29.76 -19.93
C ALA A 20 41.70 -28.75 -19.80
N HIS A 21 41.38 -27.53 -19.35
CA HIS A 21 42.28 -26.69 -18.56
C HIS A 21 41.74 -26.70 -17.11
N PRO A 22 42.55 -26.97 -16.07
CA PRO A 22 42.04 -27.04 -14.71
C PRO A 22 41.86 -25.63 -14.15
N CYS A 23 40.63 -25.13 -14.18
CA CYS A 23 40.21 -24.04 -13.30
C CYS A 23 39.90 -24.66 -11.93
N ASN A 24 40.93 -24.84 -11.10
CA ASN A 24 40.76 -25.19 -9.69
C ASN A 24 40.32 -23.93 -8.95
N SER A 25 39.01 -23.68 -8.92
CA SER A 25 38.39 -23.06 -7.76
C SER A 25 37.13 -23.85 -7.44
N THR A 26 37.07 -24.40 -6.25
CA THR A 26 35.91 -25.14 -5.76
C THR A 26 34.76 -24.16 -5.51
N ARG A 27 33.51 -24.63 -5.61
CA ARG A 27 32.29 -23.83 -5.35
C ARG A 27 32.32 -23.15 -3.96
N GLU A 28 33.05 -23.73 -3.00
CA GLU A 28 33.32 -23.16 -1.68
C GLU A 28 34.29 -21.96 -1.70
N GLU A 29 35.26 -21.90 -2.62
CA GLU A 29 36.23 -20.80 -2.70
C GLU A 29 35.62 -19.55 -3.33
N VAL A 30 34.72 -19.71 -4.30
CA VAL A 30 33.96 -18.58 -4.89
C VAL A 30 32.96 -18.01 -3.88
N GLN A 31 32.32 -18.87 -3.08
CA GLN A 31 31.39 -18.46 -2.04
C GLN A 31 32.12 -17.77 -0.87
N LYS A 32 33.25 -18.32 -0.41
CA LYS A 32 34.11 -17.66 0.60
C LYS A 32 34.68 -16.32 0.13
N SER A 33 35.01 -16.19 -1.15
CA SER A 33 35.50 -14.93 -1.74
C SER A 33 34.42 -13.84 -1.82
N CYS A 34 33.17 -14.23 -2.08
CA CYS A 34 32.03 -13.29 -2.03
C CYS A 34 31.69 -12.90 -0.59
N GLU A 35 31.62 -13.88 0.33
CA GLU A 35 31.35 -13.65 1.74
C GLU A 35 32.46 -12.81 2.40
N SER A 36 33.73 -13.02 2.05
CA SER A 36 34.85 -12.22 2.56
C SER A 36 34.86 -10.79 2.04
N ARG A 37 34.43 -10.57 0.78
CA ARG A 37 34.34 -9.22 0.19
C ARG A 37 33.16 -8.43 0.76
N GLU A 38 32.01 -9.07 1.00
CA GLU A 38 30.89 -8.43 1.70
C GLU A 38 31.25 -8.10 3.16
N PHE A 39 31.94 -9.02 3.86
CA PHE A 39 32.40 -8.76 5.23
C PHE A 39 33.47 -7.67 5.32
N GLU A 40 34.44 -7.62 4.39
CA GLU A 40 35.42 -6.53 4.33
C GLU A 40 34.76 -5.17 4.04
N TYR A 41 33.70 -5.15 3.21
CA TYR A 41 32.94 -3.93 2.93
C TYR A 41 32.24 -3.40 4.19
N VAL A 42 31.62 -4.29 4.97
CA VAL A 42 30.98 -3.94 6.26
C VAL A 42 31.99 -3.40 7.28
N LEU A 43 33.22 -3.90 7.29
CA LEU A 43 34.28 -3.45 8.21
C LEU A 43 34.94 -2.11 7.78
N GLN A 44 34.79 -1.70 6.52
CA GLN A 44 35.29 -0.42 6.00
C GLN A 44 34.29 0.73 6.12
N MET A 45 33.04 0.47 6.53
CA MET A 45 32.07 1.52 6.76
C MET A 45 32.49 2.35 7.98
N LYS A 46 32.91 3.59 7.73
CA LYS A 46 33.18 4.56 8.79
C LYS A 46 31.89 4.83 9.58
N PRO A 47 31.96 5.11 10.89
CA PRO A 47 30.79 5.51 11.68
C PRO A 47 30.09 6.69 11.00
N VAL A 48 28.74 6.66 10.97
CA VAL A 48 27.92 7.78 10.49
C VAL A 48 28.34 9.04 11.25
N GLN A 49 29.06 9.93 10.57
CA GLN A 49 29.34 11.26 11.08
C GLN A 49 28.15 12.13 10.72
N ASP A 50 27.33 12.44 11.74
CA ASP A 50 26.16 13.30 11.65
C ASP A 50 26.61 14.76 11.49
N THR A 51 27.13 15.06 10.32
CA THR A 51 27.48 16.41 9.90
C THR A 51 27.09 16.50 8.44
N LEU A 52 26.44 17.60 8.06
CA LEU A 52 26.58 18.14 6.71
C LEU A 52 28.02 17.85 6.28
N ASP A 53 28.24 17.11 5.20
CA ASP A 53 29.59 17.06 4.67
C ASP A 53 30.07 18.50 4.42
N ASN A 54 31.35 18.69 4.14
CA ASN A 54 31.90 20.06 3.96
C ASN A 54 31.18 20.87 2.85
N GLU A 55 30.23 20.27 2.12
CA GLU A 55 29.41 20.84 1.06
C GLU A 55 27.92 21.00 1.40
N GLY A 56 27.44 20.59 2.58
CA GLY A 56 26.04 20.76 2.98
C GLY A 56 25.10 19.61 2.59
N MET A 57 25.64 18.43 2.26
CA MET A 57 24.88 17.25 1.85
C MET A 57 24.61 16.30 3.03
N TYR A 58 23.55 15.50 2.91
CA TYR A 58 23.07 14.49 3.87
C TYR A 58 23.35 13.04 3.40
N HIS A 59 24.46 12.82 2.69
CA HIS A 59 24.94 11.47 2.38
C HIS A 59 25.19 10.66 3.66
N GLY A 60 24.69 9.43 3.73
CA GLY A 60 24.86 8.57 4.90
C GLY A 60 24.19 9.12 6.17
N HIS A 61 23.08 9.85 6.02
CA HIS A 61 22.34 10.46 7.13
C HIS A 61 21.97 9.47 8.25
N SER A 62 21.84 9.96 9.48
CA SER A 62 21.53 9.14 10.67
C SER A 62 20.12 8.54 10.72
N MET A 63 19.22 8.94 9.82
CA MET A 63 17.90 8.32 9.70
C MET A 63 18.00 6.98 8.97
N LEU A 64 17.49 5.90 9.57
CA LEU A 64 17.23 4.67 8.83
C LEU A 64 15.99 4.88 7.95
N ALA A 65 16.21 5.16 6.66
CA ALA A 65 15.14 5.48 5.74
C ALA A 65 14.27 4.25 5.42
N PRO A 66 12.92 4.36 5.53
CA PRO A 66 12.03 3.25 5.26
C PRO A 66 11.95 2.95 3.76
N PHE A 67 11.94 1.67 3.40
CA PHE A 67 11.90 1.21 1.99
C PHE A 67 13.04 1.80 1.11
N THR A 68 14.23 1.96 1.68
CA THR A 68 15.41 2.49 0.99
C THR A 68 16.58 1.55 1.22
N SER A 69 17.29 1.14 0.16
CA SER A 69 18.44 0.25 0.32
C SER A 69 19.58 0.93 1.09
N GLY A 70 20.41 0.13 1.77
CA GLY A 70 21.54 0.67 2.53
C GLY A 70 22.53 1.44 1.65
N SER A 71 22.83 0.92 0.46
CA SER A 71 23.71 1.63 -0.50
C SER A 71 23.12 2.96 -0.94
N GLN A 72 21.81 3.03 -1.21
CA GLN A 72 21.16 4.29 -1.58
C GLN A 72 21.25 5.32 -0.45
N GLN A 73 21.04 4.93 0.81
CA GLN A 73 21.17 5.83 1.96
C GLN A 73 22.60 6.34 2.14
N MET A 74 23.61 5.51 1.83
CA MET A 74 25.02 5.84 2.04
C MET A 74 25.64 6.62 0.88
N GLU A 75 25.20 6.37 -0.36
CA GLU A 75 25.88 6.83 -1.57
C GLU A 75 25.14 7.97 -2.28
N THR A 76 23.87 8.23 -1.95
CA THR A 76 23.04 9.22 -2.65
C THR A 76 22.44 10.24 -1.71
N GLU A 77 22.29 11.47 -2.20
CA GLU A 77 21.60 12.53 -1.46
C GLU A 77 20.09 12.28 -1.47
N PRO A 78 19.41 12.28 -0.30
CA PRO A 78 17.97 12.22 -0.29
C PRO A 78 17.36 13.45 -0.97
N LEU A 79 16.24 13.26 -1.68
CA LEU A 79 15.43 14.37 -2.15
C LEU A 79 14.74 15.05 -0.96
N ILE A 80 15.31 16.15 -0.48
CA ILE A 80 14.78 16.88 0.68
C ILE A 80 13.67 17.83 0.24
N ILE A 81 12.43 17.49 0.60
CA ILE A 81 11.25 18.34 0.39
C ILE A 81 11.16 19.40 1.50
N ALA A 82 11.12 20.68 1.10
CA ALA A 82 11.19 21.82 2.01
C ALA A 82 9.89 22.63 2.10
N LYS A 83 9.05 22.60 1.06
CA LYS A 83 7.77 23.34 1.00
C LYS A 83 6.74 22.55 0.19
N GLY A 84 5.46 22.73 0.50
CA GLY A 84 4.36 22.32 -0.37
C GLY A 84 3.29 23.41 -0.52
N GLU A 85 2.56 23.36 -1.63
CA GLU A 85 1.48 24.28 -1.99
C GLU A 85 0.57 23.63 -3.05
N GLY A 86 -0.73 23.52 -2.77
CA GLY A 86 -1.66 22.79 -3.63
C GLY A 86 -1.20 21.34 -3.83
N VAL A 87 -1.09 20.91 -5.09
CA VAL A 87 -0.58 19.58 -5.47
C VAL A 87 0.94 19.53 -5.68
N TYR A 88 1.64 20.64 -5.42
CA TYR A 88 3.06 20.78 -5.68
C TYR A 88 3.89 20.72 -4.40
N VAL A 89 5.12 20.24 -4.53
CA VAL A 89 6.17 20.31 -3.52
C VAL A 89 7.43 20.92 -4.10
N TRP A 90 8.28 21.50 -3.26
CA TRP A 90 9.56 22.06 -3.64
C TRP A 90 10.66 21.41 -2.81
N ASP A 91 11.75 21.03 -3.47
CA ASP A 91 12.94 20.62 -2.76
C ASP A 91 13.67 21.81 -2.12
N ARG A 92 14.67 21.53 -1.28
CA ARG A 92 15.50 22.55 -0.62
C ARG A 92 16.24 23.48 -1.59
N ASN A 93 16.41 23.06 -2.85
CA ASN A 93 17.07 23.85 -3.90
C ASN A 93 16.06 24.70 -4.69
N GLY A 94 14.77 24.65 -4.33
CA GLY A 94 13.70 25.42 -4.96
C GLY A 94 13.15 24.79 -6.24
N LYS A 95 13.54 23.56 -6.62
CA LYS A 95 12.94 22.89 -7.77
C LYS A 95 11.52 22.45 -7.39
N LYS A 96 10.56 22.83 -8.23
CA LYS A 96 9.14 22.48 -8.09
C LYS A 96 8.88 21.09 -8.67
N TYR A 97 8.06 20.31 -7.97
CA TYR A 97 7.53 19.04 -8.44
C TYR A 97 6.01 18.99 -8.28
N LEU A 98 5.32 18.48 -9.29
CA LEU A 98 3.94 18.01 -9.16
C LEU A 98 4.00 16.64 -8.45
N ASP A 99 3.40 16.54 -7.27
CA ASP A 99 3.30 15.25 -6.56
C ASP A 99 2.10 14.46 -7.07
N ALA A 100 2.36 13.52 -7.99
CA ALA A 100 1.32 12.69 -8.59
C ALA A 100 0.95 11.47 -7.70
N LEU A 101 1.39 11.44 -6.45
CA LEU A 101 1.16 10.35 -5.48
C LEU A 101 0.48 10.84 -4.18
N ALA A 102 0.36 12.16 -3.98
CA ALA A 102 -0.13 12.76 -2.74
C ALA A 102 0.69 12.31 -1.52
N GLY A 103 2.02 12.43 -1.63
CA GLY A 103 3.00 11.93 -0.67
C GLY A 103 3.03 10.40 -0.68
N LEU A 104 2.20 9.79 0.16
CA LEU A 104 1.95 8.36 0.15
C LEU A 104 0.44 8.12 0.17
N TRP A 105 -0.22 8.49 -0.93
CA TRP A 105 -1.64 8.28 -1.17
C TRP A 105 -2.56 9.09 -0.22
N CYS A 106 -1.99 9.96 0.61
CA CYS A 106 -2.64 10.47 1.82
C CYS A 106 -2.91 11.98 1.81
N ALA A 107 -2.13 12.79 1.11
CA ALA A 107 -2.28 14.25 1.05
C ALA A 107 -3.45 14.67 0.14
N SER A 108 -4.66 14.24 0.48
CA SER A 108 -5.89 14.48 -0.29
C SER A 108 -6.20 15.96 -0.50
N MET A 109 -5.97 16.80 0.50
CA MET A 109 -6.14 18.25 0.44
C MET A 109 -4.86 19.00 -0.01
N GLY A 110 -3.90 18.27 -0.58
CA GLY A 110 -2.61 18.83 -0.96
C GLY A 110 -1.78 19.26 0.26
N PHE A 111 -0.91 20.23 0.06
CA PHE A 111 0.13 20.60 1.03
C PHE A 111 -0.01 21.99 1.66
N SER A 112 -1.15 22.67 1.47
CA SER A 112 -1.35 24.06 1.95
C SER A 112 -2.74 24.40 2.51
N GLU A 113 -3.55 23.40 2.88
CA GLU A 113 -4.88 23.65 3.46
C GLU A 113 -4.79 24.29 4.85
N LYS A 114 -5.09 25.60 4.93
CA LYS A 114 -4.98 26.40 6.15
C LYS A 114 -5.99 26.01 7.22
N ARG A 115 -7.16 25.50 6.84
CA ARG A 115 -8.17 25.05 7.79
C ARG A 115 -7.67 23.90 8.65
N LEU A 116 -6.95 22.95 8.06
CA LEU A 116 -6.34 21.82 8.79
C LEU A 116 -5.26 22.29 9.75
N MET A 117 -4.40 23.23 9.31
CA MET A 117 -3.38 23.84 10.18
C MET A 117 -4.02 24.59 11.35
N ASN A 118 -5.09 25.35 11.10
CA ASN A 118 -5.83 26.08 12.14
C ASN A 118 -6.53 25.12 13.12
N ALA A 119 -7.10 24.01 12.64
CA ALA A 119 -7.69 22.98 13.49
C ALA A 119 -6.63 22.38 14.44
N ALA A 120 -5.44 22.07 13.92
CA ALA A 120 -4.33 21.61 14.73
C ALA A 120 -3.90 22.67 15.77
N TRP A 121 -3.67 23.91 15.34
CA TRP A 121 -3.25 25.02 16.19
C TRP A 121 -4.24 25.29 17.33
N ASN A 122 -5.53 25.38 17.01
CA ASN A 122 -6.59 25.62 17.98
C ASN A 122 -6.68 24.49 19.00
N GLN A 123 -6.64 23.24 18.54
CA GLN A 123 -6.68 22.10 19.45
C GLN A 123 -5.41 21.98 20.29
N MET A 124 -4.23 22.28 19.75
CA MET A 124 -2.97 22.32 20.51
C MET A 124 -2.98 23.39 21.61
N THR A 125 -3.54 24.57 21.30
CA THR A 125 -3.67 25.68 22.26
C THR A 125 -4.63 25.32 23.40
N GLN A 126 -5.69 24.57 23.10
CA GLN A 126 -6.68 24.15 24.08
C GLN A 126 -6.22 22.95 24.92
N LEU A 127 -5.79 21.87 24.26
CA LEU A 127 -5.32 20.64 24.89
C LEU A 127 -4.40 19.90 23.90
N PRO A 128 -3.07 20.01 24.06
CA PRO A 128 -2.11 19.45 23.12
C PRO A 128 -2.08 17.92 23.17
N PHE A 129 -2.36 17.32 24.33
CA PHE A 129 -2.38 15.87 24.49
C PHE A 129 -3.23 15.45 25.71
N TYR A 130 -3.98 14.36 25.53
CA TYR A 130 -4.45 13.51 26.62
C TYR A 130 -4.75 12.11 26.05
N HIS A 131 -4.75 11.09 26.90
CA HIS A 131 -4.96 9.70 26.48
C HIS A 131 -6.46 9.34 26.45
N SER A 132 -6.82 8.24 25.76
CA SER A 132 -8.19 7.69 25.69
C SER A 132 -8.36 6.36 26.45
N PHE A 133 -7.79 6.26 27.66
CA PHE A 133 -7.80 5.03 28.47
C PHE A 133 -8.70 5.19 29.69
N TRP A 134 -9.18 4.07 30.25
CA TRP A 134 -9.94 4.00 31.49
C TRP A 134 -11.17 4.93 31.51
N ASN A 135 -11.86 5.01 30.37
CA ASN A 135 -13.03 5.88 30.18
C ASN A 135 -12.75 7.37 30.48
N ARG A 136 -11.53 7.83 30.18
CA ARG A 136 -11.14 9.24 30.14
C ARG A 136 -10.73 9.56 28.71
N THR A 137 -11.25 10.65 28.17
CA THR A 137 -10.91 11.13 26.83
C THR A 137 -11.24 12.62 26.71
N SER A 138 -10.92 13.22 25.57
CA SER A 138 -11.31 14.59 25.20
C SER A 138 -12.52 14.56 24.25
N GLN A 139 -13.10 15.72 23.95
CA GLN A 139 -14.27 15.81 23.06
C GLN A 139 -13.98 15.38 21.59
N PRO A 140 -12.86 15.78 20.93
CA PRO A 140 -12.66 15.49 19.51
C PRO A 140 -12.69 14.00 19.14
N PRO A 141 -12.10 13.07 19.91
CA PRO A 141 -12.24 11.63 19.65
C PRO A 141 -13.69 11.13 19.69
N LEU A 142 -14.52 11.66 20.60
CA LEU A 142 -15.94 11.30 20.69
C LEU A 142 -16.72 11.79 19.47
N ASP A 143 -16.49 13.04 19.07
CA ASP A 143 -17.11 13.65 17.90
C ASP A 143 -16.70 12.94 16.62
N LEU A 144 -15.41 12.64 16.46
CA LEU A 144 -14.91 11.92 15.30
C LEU A 144 -15.47 10.49 15.23
N ALA A 145 -15.55 9.79 16.36
CA ALA A 145 -16.14 8.45 16.40
C ALA A 145 -17.61 8.47 15.95
N LYS A 146 -18.36 9.49 16.37
CA LYS A 146 -19.74 9.70 15.93
C LYS A 146 -19.82 10.00 14.44
N GLU A 147 -19.02 10.95 13.95
CA GLU A 147 -19.02 11.33 12.53
C GLU A 147 -18.69 10.13 11.64
N LEU A 148 -17.65 9.36 11.99
CA LEU A 148 -17.24 8.16 11.23
C LEU A 148 -18.35 7.09 11.14
N ILE A 149 -19.07 6.85 12.23
CA ILE A 149 -20.23 5.94 12.23
C ILE A 149 -21.36 6.51 11.37
N ASP A 150 -21.61 7.82 11.45
CA ASP A 150 -22.69 8.47 10.71
C ASP A 150 -22.43 8.48 9.21
N ILE A 151 -21.20 8.72 8.75
CA ILE A 151 -20.89 8.80 7.31
C ILE A 151 -20.75 7.44 6.63
N PHE A 152 -20.43 6.37 7.37
CA PHE A 152 -20.31 5.04 6.77
C PHE A 152 -21.69 4.40 6.56
N LYS A 153 -22.12 4.31 5.28
CA LYS A 153 -23.45 3.83 4.89
C LYS A 153 -23.60 2.35 4.50
N PRO A 154 -22.57 1.61 4.03
CA PRO A 154 -22.75 0.23 3.54
C PRO A 154 -23.40 -0.72 4.54
N VAL A 155 -23.00 -0.62 5.82
CA VAL A 155 -23.61 -1.34 6.94
C VAL A 155 -23.53 -0.49 8.22
N LYS A 156 -24.42 -0.76 9.18
CA LYS A 156 -24.42 -0.04 10.45
C LYS A 156 -23.25 -0.49 11.34
N MET A 157 -22.27 0.39 11.50
CA MET A 157 -21.18 0.23 12.46
C MET A 157 -21.63 0.65 13.88
N GLY A 158 -20.99 0.08 14.91
CA GLY A 158 -21.37 0.30 16.32
C GLY A 158 -20.33 1.07 17.13
N LYS A 159 -19.03 0.85 16.88
CA LYS A 159 -17.93 1.49 17.63
C LYS A 159 -16.75 1.82 16.74
N VAL A 160 -15.93 2.75 17.23
CA VAL A 160 -14.65 3.16 16.64
C VAL A 160 -13.55 2.97 17.67
N PHE A 161 -12.41 2.42 17.25
CA PHE A 161 -11.18 2.35 18.01
C PHE A 161 -10.09 3.08 17.23
N PHE A 162 -9.35 3.99 17.85
CA PHE A 162 -8.36 4.83 17.17
C PHE A 162 -6.93 4.30 17.35
N CYS A 163 -6.14 4.36 16.28
CA CYS A 163 -4.69 4.15 16.28
C CYS A 163 -3.99 5.32 15.54
N ASN A 164 -2.69 5.22 15.28
CA ASN A 164 -1.92 6.27 14.60
C ASN A 164 -1.65 5.92 13.13
N THR A 165 -1.56 4.63 12.81
CA THR A 165 -1.21 4.13 11.48
C THR A 165 -2.16 3.04 10.99
N GLY A 166 -2.23 2.85 9.66
CA GLY A 166 -2.97 1.72 9.09
C GLY A 166 -2.45 0.36 9.58
N SER A 167 -1.14 0.22 9.77
CA SER A 167 -0.51 -0.99 10.31
C SER A 167 -1.04 -1.34 11.71
N GLU A 168 -1.07 -0.37 12.64
CA GLU A 168 -1.62 -0.58 13.99
C GLU A 168 -3.12 -0.89 13.97
N ALA A 169 -3.86 -0.28 13.05
CA ALA A 169 -5.27 -0.57 12.86
C ALA A 169 -5.46 -2.03 12.41
N ASN A 170 -4.69 -2.52 11.44
CA ASN A 170 -4.77 -3.92 11.00
C ASN A 170 -4.24 -4.93 12.02
N ASP A 171 -3.21 -4.59 12.82
CA ASP A 171 -2.82 -5.38 14.00
C ASP A 171 -3.98 -5.46 15.01
N THR A 172 -4.70 -4.34 15.20
CA THR A 172 -5.90 -4.30 16.05
C THR A 172 -7.00 -5.20 15.49
N GLN A 173 -7.21 -5.24 14.18
CA GLN A 173 -8.19 -6.14 13.56
C GLN A 173 -7.90 -7.62 13.87
N VAL A 174 -6.63 -8.05 13.78
CA VAL A 174 -6.23 -9.43 14.14
C VAL A 174 -6.57 -9.72 15.60
N LYS A 175 -6.20 -8.81 16.52
CA LYS A 175 -6.52 -8.96 17.95
C LYS A 175 -8.02 -9.00 18.21
N LEU A 176 -8.81 -8.16 17.53
CA LEU A 176 -10.27 -8.14 17.65
C LEU A 176 -10.90 -9.44 17.15
N ALA A 177 -10.46 -9.96 16.00
CA ALA A 177 -10.93 -11.23 15.46
C ALA A 177 -10.63 -12.38 16.44
N TRP A 178 -9.44 -12.40 17.05
CA TRP A 178 -9.10 -13.41 18.06
C TRP A 178 -9.88 -13.25 19.36
N TYR A 179 -10.00 -12.03 19.87
CA TYR A 179 -10.72 -11.75 21.10
C TYR A 179 -12.21 -12.07 20.97
N TYR A 180 -12.81 -11.73 19.82
CA TYR A 180 -14.18 -12.10 19.46
C TYR A 180 -14.37 -13.61 19.46
N ASN A 181 -13.49 -14.36 18.80
CA ASN A 181 -13.61 -15.82 18.77
C ASN A 181 -13.35 -16.48 20.12
N ASN A 182 -12.40 -16.00 20.91
CA ASN A 182 -12.18 -16.47 22.28
C ASN A 182 -13.38 -16.18 23.19
N ALA A 183 -14.04 -15.03 23.03
CA ALA A 183 -15.26 -14.68 23.76
C ALA A 183 -16.42 -15.64 23.46
N LEU A 184 -16.45 -16.22 22.25
CA LEU A 184 -17.43 -17.21 21.82
C LEU A 184 -17.01 -18.66 22.12
N GLY A 185 -15.89 -18.88 22.82
CA GLY A 185 -15.36 -20.22 23.11
C GLY A 185 -14.71 -20.92 21.90
N ARG A 186 -14.40 -20.19 20.83
CA ARG A 186 -13.85 -20.71 19.57
C ARG A 186 -12.34 -20.51 19.50
N GLU A 187 -11.62 -21.15 20.42
CA GLU A 187 -10.19 -20.88 20.63
C GLU A 187 -9.30 -21.22 19.44
N LYS A 188 -9.73 -22.14 18.56
CA LYS A 188 -9.01 -22.53 17.33
C LYS A 188 -9.23 -21.57 16.16
N LYS A 189 -10.29 -20.75 16.20
CA LYS A 189 -10.69 -19.85 15.10
C LYS A 189 -9.83 -18.59 15.12
N LYS A 190 -8.64 -18.66 14.51
CA LYS A 190 -7.55 -17.66 14.63
C LYS A 190 -6.85 -17.30 13.32
N LYS A 191 -6.91 -18.16 12.31
CA LYS A 191 -6.22 -17.91 11.04
C LYS A 191 -6.88 -16.74 10.30
N ILE A 192 -6.09 -15.95 9.61
CA ILE A 192 -6.55 -14.81 8.82
C ILE A 192 -6.16 -15.05 7.36
N ILE A 193 -7.13 -14.99 6.47
CA ILE A 193 -6.89 -15.08 5.02
C ILE A 193 -6.72 -13.67 4.48
N SER A 194 -5.60 -13.42 3.82
CA SER A 194 -5.32 -12.25 2.99
C SER A 194 -5.13 -12.70 1.54
N ARG A 195 -4.64 -11.82 0.66
CA ARG A 195 -4.44 -12.10 -0.77
C ARG A 195 -3.00 -11.83 -1.18
N HIS A 196 -2.51 -12.57 -2.16
CA HIS A 196 -1.27 -12.19 -2.86
C HIS A 196 -1.39 -10.77 -3.42
N SER A 197 -0.28 -10.03 -3.44
CA SER A 197 -0.17 -8.62 -3.82
C SER A 197 -0.89 -7.60 -2.91
N SER A 198 -1.55 -8.01 -1.82
CA SER A 198 -2.15 -7.07 -0.87
C SER A 198 -1.12 -6.25 -0.07
N TYR A 199 -1.51 -5.07 0.42
CA TYR A 199 -0.73 -4.32 1.40
C TYR A 199 -1.60 -3.88 2.57
N HIS A 200 -1.26 -4.36 3.75
CA HIS A 200 -1.98 -4.10 5.00
C HIS A 200 -1.13 -3.41 6.06
N GLY A 201 0.17 -3.16 5.79
CA GLY A 201 1.06 -2.41 6.67
C GLY A 201 2.39 -3.12 6.92
N SER A 202 3.12 -2.65 7.92
CA SER A 202 4.52 -3.05 8.17
C SER A 202 4.86 -3.40 9.64
N THR A 203 3.87 -3.51 10.52
CA THR A 203 4.03 -4.23 11.81
C THR A 203 4.16 -5.73 11.56
N MET A 204 4.59 -6.53 12.52
CA MET A 204 4.75 -7.99 12.32
C MET A 204 3.47 -8.67 11.78
N SER A 205 2.30 -8.34 12.34
CA SER A 205 1.03 -8.92 11.85
C SER A 205 0.63 -8.29 10.52
N ALA A 206 0.63 -6.96 10.39
CA ALA A 206 0.26 -6.30 9.14
C ALA A 206 1.17 -6.63 7.95
N ALA A 207 2.48 -6.81 8.17
CA ALA A 207 3.42 -7.29 7.17
C ALA A 207 3.14 -8.76 6.80
N SER A 208 2.79 -9.61 7.78
CA SER A 208 2.33 -10.98 7.51
C SER A 208 1.07 -10.98 6.64
N LEU A 209 0.10 -10.11 6.95
CA LEU A 209 -1.13 -9.95 6.15
C LEU A 209 -0.82 -9.45 4.74
N SER A 210 0.16 -8.58 4.57
CA SER A 210 0.57 -8.08 3.24
C SER A 210 1.10 -9.23 2.38
N GLY A 211 0.68 -9.28 1.12
CA GLY A 211 1.06 -10.30 0.14
C GLY A 211 2.24 -9.88 -0.76
N LEU A 212 3.17 -9.08 -0.25
CA LEU A 212 4.33 -8.56 -0.99
C LEU A 212 5.63 -9.15 -0.45
N THR A 213 6.38 -9.85 -1.30
CA THR A 213 7.65 -10.51 -0.95
C THR A 213 8.66 -9.60 -0.23
N PRO A 214 8.87 -8.31 -0.60
CA PRO A 214 9.81 -7.44 0.10
C PRO A 214 9.49 -7.18 1.59
N LEU A 215 8.24 -7.37 2.01
CA LEU A 215 7.83 -7.26 3.42
C LEU A 215 8.14 -8.53 4.21
N HIS A 216 8.51 -9.63 3.54
CA HIS A 216 8.71 -10.95 4.15
C HIS A 216 10.17 -11.37 4.16
N THR A 217 10.87 -11.15 3.06
CA THR A 217 12.28 -11.54 2.91
C THR A 217 13.14 -10.88 3.98
N GLY A 218 13.85 -11.71 4.76
CA GLY A 218 14.73 -11.24 5.84
C GLY A 218 14.03 -10.95 7.18
N PHE A 219 12.72 -11.20 7.29
CA PHE A 219 11.92 -10.91 8.49
C PHE A 219 11.20 -12.12 9.08
N ASP A 220 11.43 -13.33 8.57
CA ASP A 220 10.75 -14.58 8.99
C ASP A 220 9.22 -14.50 8.93
N LEU A 221 8.70 -13.81 7.91
CA LEU A 221 7.27 -13.62 7.65
C LEU A 221 6.84 -14.40 6.39
N PRO A 222 5.54 -14.70 6.24
CA PRO A 222 4.41 -14.36 7.13
C PRO A 222 4.32 -15.24 8.39
N ALA A 223 3.69 -14.71 9.44
CA ALA A 223 3.36 -15.48 10.64
C ALA A 223 2.42 -16.66 10.31
N SER A 224 2.56 -17.77 11.04
CA SER A 224 1.89 -19.05 10.73
C SER A 224 0.36 -19.05 10.76
N TYR A 225 -0.26 -18.02 11.34
CA TYR A 225 -1.72 -17.86 11.34
C TYR A 225 -2.24 -17.08 10.13
N VAL A 226 -1.36 -16.55 9.27
CA VAL A 226 -1.75 -15.83 8.07
C VAL A 226 -1.63 -16.75 6.85
N LEU A 227 -2.66 -16.70 6.00
CA LEU A 227 -2.72 -17.40 4.73
C LEU A 227 -2.94 -16.38 3.62
N HIS A 228 -2.42 -16.63 2.42
CA HIS A 228 -2.70 -15.82 1.24
C HIS A 228 -3.47 -16.66 0.22
N THR A 229 -4.63 -16.15 -0.20
CA THR A 229 -5.37 -16.65 -1.38
C THR A 229 -4.96 -15.88 -2.63
N ASP A 230 -5.56 -16.21 -3.76
CA ASP A 230 -5.24 -15.66 -5.07
C ASP A 230 -5.25 -14.12 -5.10
N CYS A 231 -4.39 -13.54 -5.94
CA CYS A 231 -4.43 -12.13 -6.27
C CYS A 231 -5.59 -11.86 -7.24
N ALA A 232 -6.43 -10.87 -6.96
CA ALA A 232 -7.57 -10.52 -7.79
C ALA A 232 -7.20 -9.66 -9.03
N HIS A 233 -6.10 -10.00 -9.73
CA HIS A 233 -5.63 -9.27 -10.91
C HIS A 233 -5.96 -10.02 -12.19
N TYR A 234 -7.13 -9.73 -12.78
CA TYR A 234 -7.62 -10.42 -13.98
C TYR A 234 -6.62 -10.42 -15.13
N TRP A 235 -6.07 -9.25 -15.49
CA TRP A 235 -5.15 -9.14 -16.63
C TRP A 235 -3.96 -10.08 -16.50
N ARG A 236 -3.42 -10.28 -15.30
CA ARG A 236 -2.25 -11.14 -15.09
C ARG A 236 -2.57 -12.63 -14.95
N TYR A 237 -3.69 -12.99 -14.31
CA TYR A 237 -3.92 -14.36 -13.83
C TYR A 237 -5.13 -15.08 -14.43
N HIS A 238 -5.85 -14.48 -15.38
CA HIS A 238 -6.90 -15.20 -16.10
C HIS A 238 -6.33 -16.32 -16.98
N LEU A 239 -7.09 -17.41 -17.11
CA LEU A 239 -6.80 -18.49 -18.04
C LEU A 239 -7.25 -18.11 -19.46
N PRO A 240 -6.69 -18.74 -20.53
CA PRO A 240 -7.16 -18.49 -21.88
C PRO A 240 -8.67 -18.70 -22.03
N ASN A 241 -9.36 -17.71 -22.62
CA ASN A 241 -10.82 -17.67 -22.80
C ASN A 241 -11.65 -17.61 -21.51
N GLU A 242 -11.05 -17.31 -20.37
CA GLU A 242 -11.76 -17.08 -19.12
C GLU A 242 -12.31 -15.64 -19.08
N SER A 243 -13.62 -15.48 -18.90
CA SER A 243 -14.22 -14.16 -18.68
C SER A 243 -13.84 -13.59 -17.32
N GLU A 244 -14.04 -12.29 -17.12
CA GLU A 244 -13.75 -11.64 -15.84
C GLU A 244 -14.67 -12.19 -14.71
N GLU A 245 -15.92 -12.51 -15.05
CA GLU A 245 -16.84 -13.17 -14.16
C GLU A 245 -16.41 -14.62 -13.84
N ASP A 246 -15.99 -15.40 -14.84
CA ASP A 246 -15.51 -16.77 -14.60
C ASP A 246 -14.24 -16.78 -13.76
N TYR A 247 -13.34 -15.82 -13.98
CA TYR A 247 -12.18 -15.58 -13.14
C TYR A 247 -12.59 -15.35 -11.69
N SER A 248 -13.53 -14.43 -11.44
CA SER A 248 -14.09 -14.19 -10.11
C SER A 248 -14.72 -15.45 -9.49
N SER A 249 -15.40 -16.28 -10.28
CA SER A 249 -15.94 -17.57 -9.81
C SER A 249 -14.83 -18.52 -9.37
N ARG A 250 -13.76 -18.64 -10.17
CA ARG A 250 -12.60 -19.46 -9.82
C ARG A 250 -11.91 -18.99 -8.55
N LEU A 251 -11.76 -17.68 -8.36
CA LEU A 251 -11.16 -17.13 -7.13
C LEU A 251 -12.02 -17.43 -5.90
N ALA A 252 -13.35 -17.33 -6.04
CA ALA A 252 -14.29 -17.70 -4.99
C ALA A 252 -14.18 -19.20 -4.64
N ASP A 253 -14.16 -20.08 -5.65
CA ASP A 253 -13.97 -21.52 -5.45
C ASP A 253 -12.64 -21.86 -4.77
N ASN A 254 -11.56 -21.18 -5.15
CA ASN A 254 -10.25 -21.36 -4.53
C ASN A 254 -10.22 -20.91 -3.08
N LEU A 255 -10.86 -19.78 -2.75
CA LEU A 255 -11.04 -19.33 -1.37
C LEU A 255 -11.83 -20.36 -0.54
N GLU A 256 -12.94 -20.89 -1.07
CA GLU A 256 -13.73 -21.91 -0.39
C GLU A 256 -12.92 -23.19 -0.16
N LYS A 257 -12.17 -23.66 -1.18
CA LYS A 257 -11.26 -24.81 -1.03
C LYS A 257 -10.20 -24.58 0.04
N LEU A 258 -9.63 -23.37 0.14
CA LEU A 258 -8.67 -23.03 1.19
C LEU A 258 -9.31 -23.08 2.57
N ILE A 259 -10.50 -22.49 2.73
CA ILE A 259 -11.26 -22.51 4.00
C ILE A 259 -11.55 -23.96 4.42
N LEU A 260 -11.98 -24.81 3.49
CA LEU A 260 -12.28 -26.22 3.76
C LEU A 260 -11.01 -27.01 4.12
N LYS A 261 -9.90 -26.79 3.40
CA LYS A 261 -8.61 -27.44 3.65
C LYS A 261 -8.08 -27.14 5.05
N GLU A 262 -8.15 -25.87 5.46
CA GLU A 262 -7.62 -25.42 6.76
C GLU A 262 -8.56 -25.71 7.93
N GLY A 263 -9.81 -26.04 7.64
CA GLY A 263 -10.89 -26.20 8.60
C GLY A 263 -11.61 -24.87 8.85
N PRO A 264 -12.92 -24.74 8.51
CA PRO A 264 -13.69 -23.50 8.68
C PRO A 264 -13.68 -22.96 10.12
N ASP A 265 -13.65 -23.85 11.11
CA ASP A 265 -13.57 -23.53 12.54
C ASP A 265 -12.21 -22.98 12.98
N THR A 266 -11.24 -22.89 12.06
CA THR A 266 -9.91 -22.30 12.32
C THR A 266 -9.73 -20.92 11.70
N ILE A 267 -10.56 -20.52 10.74
CA ILE A 267 -10.45 -19.23 10.03
C ILE A 267 -11.28 -18.17 10.73
N ALA A 268 -10.64 -17.14 11.29
CA ALA A 268 -11.29 -16.05 12.00
C ALA A 268 -11.82 -14.95 11.07
N ALA A 269 -11.01 -14.55 10.08
CA ALA A 269 -11.33 -13.42 9.22
C ALA A 269 -10.69 -13.54 7.83
N PHE A 270 -11.26 -12.80 6.89
CA PHE A 270 -10.70 -12.47 5.60
C PHE A 270 -10.49 -10.95 5.54
N ILE A 271 -9.26 -10.51 5.24
CA ILE A 271 -8.91 -9.09 5.08
C ILE A 271 -8.61 -8.77 3.63
N ALA A 272 -9.14 -7.63 3.17
CA ALA A 272 -8.90 -7.19 1.80
C ALA A 272 -9.14 -5.68 1.63
N GLU A 273 -8.23 -5.05 0.89
CA GLU A 273 -8.48 -3.74 0.27
C GLU A 273 -9.57 -3.90 -0.82
N PRO A 274 -10.58 -3.02 -0.89
CA PRO A 274 -11.58 -3.02 -1.97
C PRO A 274 -10.95 -2.99 -3.37
N LEU A 275 -9.95 -2.13 -3.55
CA LEU A 275 -9.01 -2.06 -4.67
C LEU A 275 -7.60 -2.10 -4.08
N MET A 276 -6.72 -3.00 -4.54
CA MET A 276 -5.37 -3.08 -3.99
C MET A 276 -4.55 -1.87 -4.42
N GLY A 277 -4.06 -1.07 -3.47
CA GLY A 277 -3.29 0.13 -3.80
C GLY A 277 -1.81 -0.20 -4.02
N ALA A 278 -1.07 -0.41 -2.94
CA ALA A 278 0.38 -0.59 -3.01
C ALA A 278 0.84 -1.87 -3.71
N GLY A 279 -0.08 -2.82 -3.92
CA GLY A 279 0.12 -4.02 -4.74
C GLY A 279 0.24 -3.78 -6.25
N GLY A 280 -0.04 -2.56 -6.70
CA GLY A 280 0.00 -2.22 -8.12
C GLY A 280 -1.27 -1.59 -8.67
N VAL A 281 -2.13 -1.00 -7.85
CA VAL A 281 -3.41 -0.41 -8.29
C VAL A 281 -4.25 -1.45 -9.05
N ILE A 282 -4.77 -2.44 -8.33
CA ILE A 282 -5.49 -3.58 -8.91
C ILE A 282 -6.97 -3.47 -8.53
N PRO A 283 -7.83 -2.95 -9.41
CA PRO A 283 -9.27 -3.05 -9.26
C PRO A 283 -9.71 -4.52 -9.16
N PRO A 284 -10.71 -4.84 -8.34
CA PRO A 284 -11.24 -6.20 -8.29
C PRO A 284 -11.96 -6.53 -9.61
N PRO A 285 -11.93 -7.81 -10.04
CA PRO A 285 -12.62 -8.21 -11.24
C PRO A 285 -14.14 -8.11 -11.09
N ALA A 286 -14.86 -7.98 -12.20
CA ALA A 286 -16.32 -8.02 -12.26
C ALA A 286 -16.89 -9.14 -11.38
N THR A 287 -17.90 -8.82 -10.57
CA THR A 287 -18.60 -9.74 -9.64
C THR A 287 -17.76 -10.35 -8.50
N TYR A 288 -16.49 -9.98 -8.33
CA TYR A 288 -15.61 -10.55 -7.29
C TYR A 288 -16.23 -10.47 -5.89
N TRP A 289 -16.61 -9.27 -5.46
CA TRP A 289 -17.16 -9.06 -4.12
C TRP A 289 -18.53 -9.69 -3.91
N ASP A 290 -19.34 -9.82 -4.97
CA ASP A 290 -20.63 -10.52 -4.91
C ASP A 290 -20.44 -12.04 -4.70
N LYS A 291 -19.32 -12.60 -5.17
CA LYS A 291 -19.00 -14.03 -5.05
C LYS A 291 -18.24 -14.37 -3.77
N ILE A 292 -17.38 -13.48 -3.27
CA ILE A 292 -16.57 -13.70 -2.05
C ILE A 292 -17.43 -13.61 -0.78
N GLN A 293 -18.27 -12.57 -0.66
CA GLN A 293 -19.03 -12.32 0.58
C GLN A 293 -19.94 -13.50 1.01
N PRO A 294 -20.69 -14.16 0.11
CA PRO A 294 -21.50 -15.33 0.48
C PRO A 294 -20.69 -16.49 1.05
N ILE A 295 -19.48 -16.73 0.55
CA ILE A 295 -18.58 -17.79 1.06
C ILE A 295 -18.13 -17.46 2.48
N LEU A 296 -17.68 -16.23 2.72
CA LEU A 296 -17.27 -15.79 4.06
C LEU A 296 -18.42 -15.96 5.05
N LYS A 297 -19.63 -15.53 4.67
CA LYS A 297 -20.84 -15.69 5.48
C LYS A 297 -21.20 -17.16 5.74
N LYS A 298 -21.08 -18.03 4.74
CA LYS A 298 -21.37 -19.48 4.86
C LYS A 298 -20.53 -20.15 5.95
N TYR A 299 -19.29 -19.72 6.12
CA TYR A 299 -18.33 -20.32 7.07
C TYR A 299 -18.09 -19.48 8.33
N ASP A 300 -18.92 -18.47 8.57
CA ASP A 300 -18.79 -17.53 9.69
C ASP A 300 -17.36 -16.94 9.78
N VAL A 301 -16.84 -16.48 8.65
CA VAL A 301 -15.55 -15.79 8.56
C VAL A 301 -15.82 -14.30 8.50
N LEU A 302 -15.24 -13.53 9.43
CA LEU A 302 -15.41 -12.08 9.47
C LEU A 302 -14.79 -11.43 8.23
N LEU A 303 -15.47 -10.43 7.66
CA LEU A 303 -14.93 -9.61 6.58
C LEU A 303 -14.33 -8.31 7.13
N ILE A 304 -13.02 -8.14 6.94
CA ILE A 304 -12.29 -6.89 7.22
C ILE A 304 -12.06 -6.16 5.90
N ALA A 305 -12.71 -5.01 5.72
CA ALA A 305 -12.42 -4.10 4.60
C ALA A 305 -11.28 -3.14 4.97
N ASP A 306 -10.17 -3.20 4.25
CA ASP A 306 -9.05 -2.27 4.41
C ASP A 306 -9.22 -1.08 3.46
N GLU A 307 -9.79 0.00 3.98
CA GLU A 307 -10.09 1.23 3.24
C GLU A 307 -9.05 2.32 3.48
N VAL A 308 -7.86 1.95 3.96
CA VAL A 308 -6.75 2.88 4.22
C VAL A 308 -6.42 3.75 3.01
N ILE A 309 -6.51 3.23 1.77
CA ILE A 309 -6.32 4.01 0.54
C ILE A 309 -7.65 4.42 -0.10
N CYS A 310 -8.66 3.55 -0.03
CA CYS A 310 -9.85 3.66 -0.86
C CYS A 310 -10.88 4.65 -0.32
N ALA A 311 -10.91 4.89 1.00
CA ALA A 311 -11.87 5.78 1.62
C ALA A 311 -11.65 7.26 1.26
N PHE A 312 -12.66 8.03 1.62
CA PHE A 312 -12.71 9.48 1.58
C PHE A 312 -12.57 10.07 0.18
N GLY A 313 -13.30 9.50 -0.79
CA GLY A 313 -13.45 10.08 -2.13
C GLY A 313 -12.47 9.57 -3.17
N ARG A 314 -11.46 8.77 -2.80
CA ARG A 314 -10.38 8.37 -3.73
C ARG A 314 -10.89 7.72 -5.03
N LEU A 315 -11.93 6.88 -4.92
CA LEU A 315 -12.53 6.18 -6.05
C LEU A 315 -13.82 6.84 -6.58
N GLY A 316 -14.08 8.09 -6.21
CA GLY A 316 -15.31 8.83 -6.56
C GLY A 316 -16.51 8.56 -5.63
N THR A 317 -16.31 7.78 -4.58
CA THR A 317 -17.30 7.47 -3.52
C THR A 317 -16.67 7.72 -2.15
N MET A 318 -17.50 7.95 -1.12
CA MET A 318 -16.96 8.20 0.23
C MET A 318 -16.21 6.98 0.77
N PHE A 319 -16.69 5.77 0.48
CA PHE A 319 -16.03 4.52 0.79
C PHE A 319 -16.13 3.58 -0.42
N ALA A 320 -15.06 2.89 -0.76
CA ALA A 320 -15.12 1.90 -1.84
C ALA A 320 -16.02 0.71 -1.52
N CYS A 321 -16.33 0.47 -0.24
CA CYS A 321 -17.38 -0.45 0.16
C CYS A 321 -18.74 -0.08 -0.43
N GLU A 322 -19.06 1.21 -0.59
CA GLU A 322 -20.28 1.65 -1.29
C GLU A 322 -20.21 1.28 -2.77
N LYS A 323 -19.05 1.54 -3.38
CA LYS A 323 -18.80 1.30 -4.79
C LYS A 323 -18.90 -0.16 -5.20
N TYR A 324 -18.29 -1.04 -4.42
CA TYR A 324 -18.23 -2.48 -4.69
C TYR A 324 -19.25 -3.28 -3.87
N ASN A 325 -20.22 -2.61 -3.22
CA ASN A 325 -21.26 -3.25 -2.40
C ASN A 325 -20.69 -4.23 -1.36
N ILE A 326 -19.62 -3.82 -0.68
CA ILE A 326 -18.95 -4.60 0.37
C ILE A 326 -19.63 -4.29 1.70
N LYS A 327 -19.98 -5.34 2.43
CA LYS A 327 -20.67 -5.28 3.73
C LYS A 327 -19.76 -5.85 4.81
N PRO A 328 -18.74 -5.08 5.24
CA PRO A 328 -17.73 -5.59 6.16
C PRO A 328 -18.25 -5.68 7.60
N ASP A 329 -17.71 -6.62 8.35
CA ASP A 329 -17.90 -6.74 9.80
C ASP A 329 -16.99 -5.74 10.55
N LEU A 330 -15.82 -5.50 9.97
CA LEU A 330 -14.74 -4.66 10.48
C LEU A 330 -14.17 -3.80 9.34
N LEU A 331 -13.83 -2.54 9.63
CA LEU A 331 -13.31 -1.60 8.64
C LEU A 331 -12.05 -0.93 9.18
N THR A 332 -11.02 -0.83 8.35
CA THR A 332 -9.77 -0.09 8.64
C THR A 332 -9.71 1.17 7.79
N ILE A 333 -9.44 2.33 8.40
CA ILE A 333 -9.25 3.63 7.71
C ILE A 333 -8.03 4.37 8.25
N ALA A 334 -7.35 5.15 7.41
CA ALA A 334 -6.23 6.01 7.79
C ALA A 334 -6.02 7.10 6.70
N LYS A 335 -4.76 7.52 6.46
CA LYS A 335 -4.33 8.37 5.33
C LYS A 335 -5.22 9.59 5.09
N GLN A 336 -6.14 9.54 4.12
CA GLN A 336 -7.05 10.63 3.77
C GLN A 336 -7.98 11.04 4.92
N LEU A 337 -8.08 10.24 6.00
CA LEU A 337 -8.80 10.61 7.23
C LEU A 337 -8.37 11.97 7.78
N SER A 338 -7.07 12.30 7.72
CA SER A 338 -6.51 13.60 8.13
C SER A 338 -5.80 14.33 7.00
N SER A 339 -5.97 13.87 5.75
CA SER A 339 -5.15 14.30 4.61
C SER A 339 -3.64 14.19 4.87
N GLY A 340 -3.19 13.25 5.72
CA GLY A 340 -1.77 13.12 6.09
C GLY A 340 -1.22 14.25 6.97
N TYR A 341 -2.02 15.23 7.40
CA TYR A 341 -1.56 16.34 8.25
C TYR A 341 -1.25 15.91 9.68
N MET A 342 -1.93 14.87 10.16
CA MET A 342 -1.68 14.25 11.47
C MET A 342 -1.74 12.72 11.36
N PRO A 343 -0.87 11.97 12.06
CA PRO A 343 -0.96 10.52 12.09
C PRO A 343 -2.24 10.09 12.82
N ILE A 344 -3.15 9.43 12.11
CA ILE A 344 -4.38 8.88 12.65
C ILE A 344 -4.88 7.73 11.78
N SER A 345 -5.43 6.72 12.43
CA SER A 345 -6.21 5.66 11.81
C SER A 345 -7.34 5.24 12.74
N ALA A 346 -8.29 4.48 12.22
CA ALA A 346 -9.37 3.94 13.01
C ALA A 346 -9.79 2.55 12.52
N VAL A 347 -10.29 1.77 13.47
CA VAL A 347 -11.03 0.55 13.26
C VAL A 347 -12.49 0.82 13.59
N LEU A 348 -13.39 0.61 12.63
CA LEU A 348 -14.82 0.57 12.89
C LEU A 348 -15.24 -0.90 13.02
N LEU A 349 -16.12 -1.19 13.97
CA LEU A 349 -16.64 -2.53 14.21
C LEU A 349 -18.16 -2.53 14.30
N GLY A 350 -18.77 -3.57 13.73
CA GLY A 350 -20.21 -3.80 13.82
C GLY A 350 -20.68 -3.92 15.27
N GLN A 351 -21.92 -3.46 15.53
CA GLN A 351 -22.51 -3.51 16.88
C GLN A 351 -22.52 -4.93 17.45
N HIS A 352 -22.83 -5.92 16.62
CA HIS A 352 -22.88 -7.33 17.02
C HIS A 352 -21.51 -7.86 17.52
N ILE A 353 -20.40 -7.35 16.98
CA ILE A 353 -19.04 -7.67 17.46
C ILE A 353 -18.82 -7.01 18.81
N PHE A 354 -19.11 -5.71 18.91
CA PHE A 354 -18.92 -4.96 20.15
C PHE A 354 -19.69 -5.60 21.33
N ASP A 355 -20.92 -6.08 21.11
CA ASP A 355 -21.70 -6.73 22.17
C ASP A 355 -21.00 -7.98 22.74
N VAL A 356 -20.31 -8.75 21.88
CA VAL A 356 -19.50 -9.90 22.28
C VAL A 356 -18.23 -9.44 23.02
N LEU A 357 -17.52 -8.44 22.48
CA LEU A 357 -16.32 -7.91 23.12
C LEU A 357 -16.63 -7.34 24.52
N ALA A 358 -17.74 -6.60 24.66
CA ALA A 358 -18.16 -5.99 25.91
C ALA A 358 -18.50 -7.04 26.98
N LYS A 359 -19.20 -8.12 26.62
CA LYS A 359 -19.47 -9.23 27.54
C LYS A 359 -18.17 -9.88 28.02
N GLN A 360 -17.23 -10.11 27.12
CA GLN A 360 -15.94 -10.71 27.45
C GLN A 360 -15.07 -9.78 28.30
N SER A 361 -15.01 -8.48 27.99
CA SER A 361 -14.23 -7.53 28.78
C SER A 361 -14.80 -7.35 30.18
N ASN A 362 -16.12 -7.35 30.33
CA ASN A 362 -16.77 -7.38 31.65
C ASN A 362 -16.38 -8.61 32.45
N ARG A 363 -16.31 -9.79 31.80
CA ARG A 363 -15.87 -11.04 32.45
C ARG A 363 -14.39 -11.01 32.86
N LEU A 364 -13.53 -10.40 32.03
CA LEU A 364 -12.09 -10.30 32.28
C LEU A 364 -11.69 -9.09 33.14
N GLY A 365 -12.62 -8.16 33.39
CA GLY A 365 -12.40 -6.91 34.13
C GLY A 365 -11.84 -5.76 33.29
N THR A 366 -11.31 -6.00 32.09
CA THR A 366 -10.83 -4.95 31.19
C THR A 366 -10.72 -5.42 29.72
N PHE A 367 -10.78 -4.47 28.79
CA PHE A 367 -10.32 -4.67 27.42
C PHE A 367 -8.84 -4.27 27.35
N GLY A 368 -7.94 -5.26 27.44
CA GLY A 368 -6.48 -5.05 27.52
C GLY A 368 -5.82 -4.71 26.17
N HIS A 369 -6.26 -3.62 25.54
CA HIS A 369 -5.67 -3.12 24.29
C HIS A 369 -5.86 -1.61 24.16
N GLY A 370 -4.84 -0.91 23.69
CA GLY A 370 -4.80 0.55 23.58
C GLY A 370 -3.43 1.03 23.15
N PHE A 371 -3.37 2.22 22.53
CA PHE A 371 -2.13 2.92 22.19
C PHE A 371 -2.11 4.27 22.90
N THR A 372 -0.97 4.70 23.43
CA THR A 372 -0.83 5.97 24.18
C THR A 372 -1.43 7.17 23.43
N TYR A 373 -1.23 7.23 22.11
CA TYR A 373 -1.72 8.28 21.22
C TYR A 373 -3.01 7.92 20.46
N GLY A 374 -3.60 6.76 20.74
CA GLY A 374 -4.90 6.38 20.17
C GLY A 374 -5.98 7.38 20.60
N GLY A 375 -6.60 8.04 19.62
CA GLY A 375 -7.58 9.10 19.86
C GLY A 375 -6.93 10.40 20.36
N HIS A 376 -5.78 10.76 19.79
CA HIS A 376 -5.08 12.01 20.11
C HIS A 376 -5.97 13.23 19.75
N PRO A 377 -6.24 14.18 20.68
CA PRO A 377 -7.18 15.28 20.45
C PRO A 377 -6.88 16.08 19.18
N VAL A 378 -5.61 16.49 18.99
CA VAL A 378 -5.18 17.26 17.81
C VAL A 378 -5.41 16.49 16.51
N ALA A 379 -5.05 15.20 16.45
CA ALA A 379 -5.23 14.40 15.26
C ALA A 379 -6.72 14.20 14.93
N CYS A 380 -7.56 14.00 15.95
CA CYS A 380 -9.00 13.90 15.79
C CYS A 380 -9.64 15.21 15.33
N ALA A 381 -9.20 16.36 15.85
CA ALA A 381 -9.67 17.67 15.41
C ALA A 381 -9.32 17.96 13.94
N VAL A 382 -8.10 17.62 13.51
CA VAL A 382 -7.68 17.74 12.10
C VAL A 382 -8.50 16.82 11.19
N ALA A 383 -8.75 15.58 11.63
CA ALA A 383 -9.58 14.64 10.88
C ALA A 383 -11.03 15.14 10.75
N LEU A 384 -11.63 15.64 11.82
CA LEU A 384 -12.96 16.27 11.78
C LEU A 384 -13.03 17.42 10.78
N GLU A 385 -12.02 18.31 10.79
CA GLU A 385 -11.96 19.42 9.84
C GLU A 385 -11.78 18.93 8.40
N THR A 386 -11.02 17.86 8.20
CA THR A 386 -10.83 17.21 6.88
C THR A 386 -12.17 16.68 6.35
N LEU A 387 -12.92 15.93 7.17
CA LEU A 387 -14.25 15.43 6.80
C LEU A 387 -15.24 16.58 6.54
N ARG A 388 -15.15 17.66 7.31
CA ARG A 388 -15.96 18.86 7.11
C ARG A 388 -15.66 19.53 5.76
N ILE A 389 -14.39 19.68 5.41
CA ILE A 389 -13.99 20.20 4.10
C ILE A 389 -14.57 19.34 2.98
N TYR A 390 -14.37 18.02 3.03
CA TYR A 390 -14.90 17.11 2.00
C TYR A 390 -16.40 17.30 1.74
N LYS A 391 -17.17 17.49 2.80
CA LYS A 391 -18.61 17.75 2.73
C LYS A 391 -18.93 19.15 2.21
N GLU A 392 -18.28 20.18 2.72
CA GLU A 392 -18.55 21.58 2.37
C GLU A 392 -18.15 21.93 0.93
N THR A 393 -17.10 21.30 0.40
CA THR A 393 -16.62 21.52 -0.96
C THR A 393 -17.22 20.58 -2.00
N ASP A 394 -18.09 19.66 -1.57
CA ASP A 394 -18.57 18.53 -2.39
C ASP A 394 -17.42 17.83 -3.14
N ILE A 395 -16.44 17.33 -2.36
CA ILE A 395 -15.22 16.75 -2.92
C ILE A 395 -15.52 15.59 -3.86
N LEU A 396 -16.63 14.87 -3.65
CA LEU A 396 -17.00 13.74 -4.49
C LEU A 396 -17.43 14.20 -5.88
N ALA A 397 -18.21 15.28 -6.00
CA ALA A 397 -18.56 15.85 -7.30
C ALA A 397 -17.31 16.27 -8.08
N HIS A 398 -16.40 17.00 -7.42
CA HIS A 398 -15.14 17.40 -8.02
C HIS A 398 -14.30 16.20 -8.46
N VAL A 399 -14.06 15.23 -7.58
CA VAL A 399 -13.25 14.03 -7.89
C VAL A 399 -13.86 13.26 -9.06
N ASN A 400 -15.18 13.07 -9.10
CA ASN A 400 -15.82 12.35 -10.21
C ASN A 400 -15.64 13.06 -11.56
N GLU A 401 -15.67 14.39 -11.59
CA GLU A 401 -15.41 15.18 -12.80
C GLU A 401 -13.96 14.99 -13.28
N VAL A 402 -12.99 15.24 -12.41
CA VAL A 402 -11.57 15.23 -12.80
C VAL A 402 -11.03 13.82 -13.00
N ALA A 403 -11.54 12.83 -12.26
CA ALA A 403 -11.16 11.42 -12.43
C ALA A 403 -11.54 10.87 -13.81
N ALA A 404 -12.67 11.29 -14.38
CA ALA A 404 -13.07 10.86 -15.71
C ALA A 404 -12.01 11.27 -16.75
N ILE A 405 -11.56 12.52 -16.68
CA ILE A 405 -10.51 13.06 -17.56
C ILE A 405 -9.18 12.32 -17.31
N PHE A 406 -8.78 12.18 -16.05
CA PHE A 406 -7.56 11.49 -15.66
C PHE A 406 -7.50 10.06 -16.20
N GLN A 407 -8.56 9.28 -15.98
CA GLN A 407 -8.65 7.89 -16.46
C GLN A 407 -8.63 7.81 -17.99
N THR A 408 -9.40 8.66 -18.68
CA THR A 408 -9.44 8.67 -20.15
C THR A 408 -8.09 9.02 -20.76
N GLU A 409 -7.43 10.06 -20.28
CA GLU A 409 -6.16 10.52 -20.86
C GLU A 409 -5.02 9.54 -20.59
N MET A 410 -4.88 9.05 -19.35
CA MET A 410 -3.81 8.13 -18.99
C MET A 410 -3.95 6.77 -19.69
N ARG A 411 -5.17 6.29 -19.94
CA ARG A 411 -5.41 5.02 -20.66
C ARG A 411 -4.95 5.06 -22.12
N LYS A 412 -4.75 6.25 -22.71
CA LYS A 412 -4.16 6.36 -24.05
C LYS A 412 -2.73 5.81 -24.12
N PHE A 413 -1.99 5.78 -23.01
CA PHE A 413 -0.65 5.18 -22.96
C PHE A 413 -0.65 3.67 -23.20
N ALA A 414 -1.80 3.00 -23.09
CA ALA A 414 -1.93 1.60 -23.46
C ALA A 414 -1.64 1.33 -24.95
N SER A 415 -1.50 2.36 -25.80
CA SER A 415 -1.07 2.18 -27.20
C SER A 415 0.44 1.90 -27.35
N SER A 416 1.25 2.22 -26.35
CA SER A 416 2.69 1.94 -26.36
C SER A 416 2.96 0.43 -26.41
N SER A 417 4.03 0.06 -27.10
CA SER A 417 4.46 -1.34 -27.25
C SER A 417 5.05 -1.91 -25.97
N ILE A 418 5.59 -1.06 -25.09
CA ILE A 418 6.21 -1.47 -23.82
C ILE A 418 5.24 -1.43 -22.63
N ILE A 419 3.99 -1.00 -22.84
CA ILE A 419 2.94 -0.98 -21.81
C ILE A 419 1.99 -2.16 -22.03
N GLY A 420 1.92 -3.02 -21.01
CA GLY A 420 1.06 -4.19 -20.97
C GLY A 420 -0.36 -3.85 -20.55
N GLU A 421 -0.49 -3.02 -19.51
CA GLU A 421 -1.76 -2.63 -18.94
C GLU A 421 -1.73 -1.20 -18.39
N VAL A 422 -2.83 -0.47 -18.59
CA VAL A 422 -3.18 0.72 -17.81
C VAL A 422 -4.47 0.43 -17.08
N ARG A 423 -4.44 0.47 -15.75
CA ARG A 423 -5.55 0.07 -14.87
C ARG A 423 -5.74 1.06 -13.73
N GLY A 424 -6.93 1.07 -13.14
CA GLY A 424 -7.25 1.97 -12.03
C GLY A 424 -8.65 2.52 -12.12
N GLU A 425 -8.99 3.30 -11.11
CA GLU A 425 -10.31 3.87 -10.92
C GLU A 425 -10.24 5.14 -10.08
N GLY A 426 -11.16 6.09 -10.32
CA GLY A 426 -11.13 7.39 -9.66
C GLY A 426 -9.80 8.11 -9.90
N LEU A 427 -9.22 8.66 -8.83
CA LEU A 427 -7.88 9.26 -8.85
C LEU A 427 -6.81 8.28 -8.36
N VAL A 428 -6.86 7.03 -8.82
CA VAL A 428 -5.77 6.04 -8.69
C VAL A 428 -5.53 5.37 -10.03
N LEU A 429 -4.27 5.24 -10.44
CA LEU A 429 -3.92 4.58 -11.70
C LEU A 429 -2.57 3.86 -11.61
N GLY A 430 -2.49 2.69 -12.22
CA GLY A 430 -1.29 1.89 -12.42
C GLY A 430 -0.98 1.74 -13.92
N ILE A 431 0.30 1.80 -14.27
CA ILE A 431 0.84 1.44 -15.59
C ILE A 431 1.84 0.31 -15.38
N GLU A 432 1.67 -0.78 -16.11
CA GLU A 432 2.59 -1.92 -16.04
C GLU A 432 3.37 -2.06 -17.35
N PHE A 433 4.69 -2.01 -17.24
CA PHE A 433 5.61 -2.23 -18.36
C PHE A 433 5.88 -3.72 -18.60
N VAL A 434 5.90 -4.14 -19.86
CA VAL A 434 6.15 -5.52 -20.29
C VAL A 434 7.07 -5.56 -21.50
N SER A 435 7.91 -6.59 -21.56
CA SER A 435 8.76 -6.86 -22.72
C SER A 435 7.95 -7.41 -23.90
N ASN A 436 6.84 -8.10 -23.61
CA ASN A 436 5.92 -8.60 -24.62
C ASN A 436 4.47 -8.48 -24.15
N LYS A 437 3.65 -7.80 -24.95
CA LYS A 437 2.26 -7.49 -24.63
C LYS A 437 1.31 -8.68 -24.77
N GLU A 438 1.59 -9.58 -25.71
CA GLU A 438 0.77 -10.78 -25.96
C GLU A 438 0.98 -11.82 -24.86
N THR A 439 2.23 -12.10 -24.51
CA THR A 439 2.58 -13.07 -23.47
C THR A 439 2.53 -12.47 -22.07
N LYS A 440 2.46 -11.13 -21.96
CA LYS A 440 2.51 -10.34 -20.72
C LYS A 440 3.81 -10.53 -19.94
N GLU A 441 4.88 -10.91 -20.63
CA GLU A 441 6.19 -11.13 -20.04
C GLU A 441 6.75 -9.81 -19.49
N SER A 442 7.18 -9.82 -18.23
CA SER A 442 7.77 -8.65 -17.58
C SER A 442 9.17 -8.38 -18.12
N PHE A 443 9.59 -7.11 -18.15
CA PHE A 443 11.00 -6.79 -18.36
C PHE A 443 11.88 -7.40 -17.25
N PRO A 444 13.13 -7.77 -17.58
CA PRO A 444 14.13 -8.15 -16.58
C PRO A 444 14.29 -7.05 -15.51
N VAL A 445 14.49 -7.44 -14.25
CA VAL A 445 14.55 -6.49 -13.13
C VAL A 445 15.77 -5.57 -13.21
N ASP A 446 16.89 -6.09 -13.70
CA ASP A 446 18.15 -5.38 -13.92
C ASP A 446 18.08 -4.32 -15.02
N TRP A 447 17.04 -4.34 -15.86
CA TRP A 447 16.79 -3.30 -16.85
C TRP A 447 16.24 -2.01 -16.23
N GLY A 448 15.75 -2.05 -14.98
CA GLY A 448 15.34 -0.84 -14.26
C GLY A 448 14.29 0.03 -14.97
N VAL A 449 13.42 -0.55 -15.81
CA VAL A 449 12.52 0.22 -16.70
C VAL A 449 11.61 1.18 -15.93
N GLY A 450 10.98 0.70 -14.84
CA GLY A 450 10.13 1.55 -14.00
C GLY A 450 10.92 2.64 -13.24
N GLU A 451 12.14 2.32 -12.80
CA GLU A 451 13.05 3.28 -12.17
C GLU A 451 13.46 4.37 -13.17
N TYR A 452 13.82 3.99 -14.39
CA TYR A 452 14.17 4.92 -15.47
C TYR A 452 13.00 5.87 -15.78
N PHE A 453 11.78 5.33 -15.97
CA PHE A 453 10.59 6.15 -16.19
C PHE A 453 10.36 7.14 -15.03
N SER A 454 10.48 6.66 -13.78
CA SER A 454 10.35 7.51 -12.60
C SER A 454 11.43 8.60 -12.55
N GLY A 455 12.67 8.27 -12.91
CA GLY A 455 13.77 9.24 -13.03
C GLY A 455 13.49 10.33 -14.06
N GLN A 456 12.93 9.97 -15.22
CA GLN A 456 12.51 10.93 -16.24
C GLN A 456 11.37 11.83 -15.74
N CYS A 457 10.39 11.28 -15.02
CA CYS A 457 9.35 12.09 -14.37
C CYS A 457 9.95 13.11 -13.40
N THR A 458 10.87 12.67 -12.52
CA THR A 458 11.55 13.55 -11.55
C THR A 458 12.36 14.63 -12.26
N ALA A 459 13.04 14.31 -13.36
CA ALA A 459 13.78 15.27 -14.17
C ALA A 459 12.84 16.37 -14.72
N LEU A 460 11.64 15.98 -15.17
CA LEU A 460 10.60 16.87 -15.69
C LEU A 460 9.83 17.65 -14.61
N GLY A 461 10.05 17.36 -13.33
CA GLY A 461 9.35 18.00 -12.22
C GLY A 461 8.05 17.30 -11.81
N MET A 462 8.00 15.97 -11.88
CA MET A 462 6.89 15.16 -11.38
C MET A 462 7.39 14.02 -10.50
N LEU A 463 6.75 13.81 -9.35
CA LEU A 463 7.03 12.66 -8.49
C LEU A 463 5.95 11.60 -8.70
N VAL A 464 6.38 10.37 -8.98
CA VAL A 464 5.53 9.18 -9.12
C VAL A 464 6.09 8.07 -8.24
N ARG A 465 5.27 7.05 -7.96
CA ARG A 465 5.78 5.81 -7.36
C ARG A 465 6.09 4.81 -8.45
N PHE A 466 7.21 4.11 -8.33
CA PHE A 466 7.45 2.86 -9.05
C PHE A 466 7.62 1.69 -8.09
N ALA A 467 7.31 0.48 -8.56
CA ALA A 467 7.62 -0.79 -7.90
C ALA A 467 7.89 -1.85 -8.97
N GLY A 468 9.17 -2.15 -9.19
CA GLY A 468 9.60 -2.93 -10.36
C GLY A 468 9.12 -2.25 -11.65
N ASN A 469 8.35 -2.98 -12.46
CA ASN A 469 7.80 -2.49 -13.73
C ASN A 469 6.43 -1.78 -13.60
N ASN A 470 5.96 -1.51 -12.39
CA ASN A 470 4.69 -0.81 -12.16
C ASN A 470 4.93 0.65 -11.78
N ILE A 471 4.31 1.58 -12.50
CA ILE A 471 4.20 3.00 -12.11
C ILE A 471 2.82 3.24 -11.52
N MET A 472 2.75 4.02 -10.45
CA MET A 472 1.50 4.31 -9.77
C MET A 472 1.30 5.81 -9.55
N TYR A 473 0.06 6.22 -9.72
CA TYR A 473 -0.44 7.58 -9.60
C TYR A 473 -1.61 7.60 -8.61
N SER A 474 -1.62 8.60 -7.74
CA SER A 474 -2.68 8.89 -6.78
C SER A 474 -2.63 10.37 -6.37
N PRO A 475 -2.84 11.32 -7.30
CA PRO A 475 -2.69 12.76 -7.03
C PRO A 475 -3.63 13.24 -5.90
N PRO A 476 -3.40 14.40 -5.28
CA PRO A 476 -4.35 14.97 -4.32
C PRO A 476 -5.78 15.06 -4.90
N LEU A 477 -6.80 14.98 -4.05
CA LEU A 477 -8.20 15.01 -4.48
C LEU A 477 -8.60 16.37 -5.03
N ILE A 478 -7.88 17.43 -4.68
CA ILE A 478 -8.08 18.80 -5.15
C ILE A 478 -7.46 19.09 -6.52
N ILE A 479 -6.90 18.07 -7.20
CA ILE A 479 -6.22 18.26 -8.48
C ILE A 479 -7.16 18.80 -9.55
N THR A 480 -6.69 19.80 -10.29
CA THR A 480 -7.44 20.42 -11.38
C THR A 480 -7.24 19.69 -12.71
N THR A 481 -8.13 19.95 -13.66
CA THR A 481 -7.99 19.46 -15.04
C THR A 481 -6.67 19.88 -15.70
N ASP A 482 -6.16 21.07 -15.42
CA ASP A 482 -4.91 21.55 -16.01
C ASP A 482 -3.68 20.88 -15.39
N GLU A 483 -3.70 20.61 -14.09
CA GLU A 483 -2.66 19.80 -13.41
C GLU A 483 -2.68 18.34 -13.90
N ILE A 484 -3.86 17.77 -14.20
CA ILE A 484 -3.97 16.46 -14.87
C ILE A 484 -3.33 16.49 -16.26
N LYS A 485 -3.56 17.54 -17.06
CA LYS A 485 -2.87 17.70 -18.35
C LYS A 485 -1.35 17.77 -18.17
N GLU A 486 -0.87 18.38 -17.08
CA GLU A 486 0.55 18.40 -16.74
C GLU A 486 1.09 16.99 -16.47
N ILE A 487 0.39 16.18 -15.66
CA ILE A 487 0.72 14.77 -15.43
C ILE A 487 0.82 14.04 -16.77
N VAL A 488 -0.22 14.11 -17.60
CA VAL A 488 -0.27 13.42 -18.90
C VAL A 488 0.88 13.84 -19.80
N ARG A 489 1.17 15.15 -19.89
CA ARG A 489 2.29 15.66 -20.70
C ARG A 489 3.63 15.14 -20.21
N MET A 490 3.87 15.13 -18.90
CA MET A 490 5.14 14.67 -18.33
C MET A 490 5.29 13.15 -18.43
N SER A 491 4.22 12.38 -18.18
CA SER A 491 4.18 10.94 -18.39
C SER A 491 4.44 10.56 -19.85
N ALA A 492 3.88 11.31 -20.82
CA ALA A 492 4.11 11.05 -22.24
C ALA A 492 5.58 11.28 -22.64
N ALA A 493 6.20 12.34 -22.13
CA ALA A 493 7.61 12.63 -22.36
C ALA A 493 8.53 11.57 -21.72
N ALA A 494 8.24 11.17 -20.47
CA ALA A 494 8.95 10.11 -19.78
C ALA A 494 8.80 8.76 -20.49
N LEU A 495 7.59 8.44 -20.98
CA LEU A 495 7.32 7.21 -21.73
C LEU A 495 8.16 7.15 -23.00
N LYS A 496 8.20 8.24 -23.78
CA LYS A 496 9.00 8.30 -25.02
C LYS A 496 10.50 8.07 -24.75
N ALA A 497 11.04 8.67 -23.69
CA ALA A 497 12.42 8.42 -23.28
C ALA A 497 12.64 6.95 -22.87
N THR A 498 11.67 6.38 -22.16
CA THR A 498 11.71 4.98 -21.71
C THR A 498 11.64 3.99 -22.88
N GLU A 499 10.84 4.29 -23.91
CA GLU A 499 10.79 3.50 -25.15
C GLU A 499 12.16 3.45 -25.85
N ILE A 500 12.85 4.59 -25.93
CA ILE A 500 14.21 4.67 -26.50
C ILE A 500 15.19 3.86 -25.64
N TYR A 501 15.14 4.02 -24.32
CA TYR A 501 15.98 3.28 -23.39
C TYR A 501 15.80 1.75 -23.51
N VAL A 502 14.56 1.29 -23.60
CA VAL A 502 14.25 -0.14 -23.81
C VAL A 502 14.82 -0.64 -25.15
N LEU A 503 14.69 0.15 -26.23
CA LEU A 503 15.26 -0.22 -27.53
C LEU A 503 16.79 -0.36 -27.47
N GLU A 504 17.47 0.55 -26.77
CA GLU A 504 18.93 0.49 -26.56
C GLU A 504 19.34 -0.77 -25.79
N LEU A 505 18.61 -1.11 -24.72
CA LEU A 505 18.85 -2.34 -23.95
C LEU A 505 18.61 -3.60 -24.79
N GLN A 506 17.56 -3.63 -25.61
CA GLN A 506 17.26 -4.75 -26.51
C GLN A 506 18.38 -4.96 -27.54
N VAL A 507 18.89 -3.88 -28.13
CA VAL A 507 20.02 -3.96 -29.07
C VAL A 507 21.27 -4.49 -28.36
N ASN A 508 21.57 -3.99 -27.17
CA ASN A 508 22.74 -4.42 -26.40
C ASN A 508 22.64 -5.86 -25.89
N ALA A 509 21.43 -6.38 -25.63
CA ALA A 509 21.22 -7.76 -25.21
C ALA A 509 21.31 -8.78 -26.37
N GLN A 510 21.27 -8.31 -27.62
CA GLN A 510 21.44 -9.14 -28.82
C GLN A 510 22.89 -9.23 -29.30
N ILE A 511 23.77 -8.39 -28.77
CA ILE A 511 25.23 -8.37 -28.99
C ILE A 511 25.89 -9.17 -27.86
#